data_AF-A0A2V5NYS0-F1
#
_entry.id   AF-A0A2V5NYS0-F1
#
_cell.length_a   1.000
_cell.length_b   1.000
_cell.length_c   1.000
_cell.angle_alpha   90.00
_cell.angle_beta   90.00
_cell.angle_gamma   90.00
#
_symmetry.space_group_name_H-M   'P 1'
#
loop_
_entity.id
_entity.type
_entity.pdbx_description
1 polymer ?
#
loop_
_entity_poly.entity_id
_entity_poly.type
_entity_poly.pdbx_seq_one_letter_code
_entity_poly.pdbx_strand_id
1 'polypeptide(L)'
;MNIGFVGVGRMGANMARRLKDRGFHVTAVYDTNRATATSLAAELGCAAAQDLSEVTAASDVIFTVVTDDNAMRNIFTGSGDNLLVNARGKLFIN
;
A
#
# COMPACT_ATOMS: atom_id res chain seq x y z
N MET A 1 11.63 -5.41 -8.44
CA MET A 1 10.21 -5.04 -8.52
C MET A 1 9.69 -4.97 -7.10
N ASN A 2 9.34 -3.77 -6.67
CA ASN A 2 8.86 -3.47 -5.32
C ASN A 2 7.34 -3.38 -5.32
N ILE A 3 6.70 -3.95 -4.30
CA ILE A 3 5.26 -4.02 -4.19
C ILE A 3 4.80 -3.23 -2.96
N GLY A 4 3.84 -2.34 -3.17
CA GLY A 4 3.16 -1.57 -2.13
C GLY A 4 1.73 -2.04 -1.93
N PHE A 5 1.24 -1.93 -0.70
CA PHE A 5 -0.18 -2.15 -0.38
C PHE A 5 -0.79 -0.94 0.30
N VAL A 6 -1.97 -0.55 -0.15
CA VAL A 6 -2.81 0.50 0.43
C VAL A 6 -4.15 -0.12 0.82
N GLY A 7 -4.43 -0.16 2.11
CA GLY A 7 -5.50 -0.99 2.66
C GLY A 7 -4.97 -2.39 2.94
N VAL A 8 -4.65 -2.63 4.22
CA VAL A 8 -4.15 -3.91 4.73
C VAL A 8 -5.04 -4.47 5.84
N GLY A 9 -6.35 -4.31 5.66
CA GLY A 9 -7.35 -5.10 6.37
C GLY A 9 -7.26 -6.60 6.05
N ARG A 10 -8.33 -7.35 6.34
CA ARG A 10 -8.32 -8.82 6.23
C ARG A 10 -7.84 -9.36 4.88
N MET A 11 -8.28 -8.76 3.77
CA MET A 11 -7.90 -9.20 2.42
C MET A 11 -6.48 -8.74 2.04
N GLY A 12 -6.21 -7.44 2.13
CA GLY A 12 -4.91 -6.87 1.75
C GLY A 12 -3.74 -7.47 2.52
N ALA A 13 -3.90 -7.70 3.84
CA ALA A 13 -2.86 -8.34 4.64
C ALA A 13 -2.55 -9.77 4.18
N ASN A 14 -3.56 -10.56 3.84
CA ASN A 14 -3.36 -11.93 3.36
C ASN A 14 -2.73 -11.96 1.96
N MET A 15 -3.07 -11.01 1.09
CA MET A 15 -2.40 -10.85 -0.20
C MET A 15 -0.92 -10.50 -0.02
N ALA A 16 -0.60 -9.54 0.86
CA ALA A 16 0.77 -9.14 1.14
C ALA A 16 1.61 -10.28 1.73
N ARG A 17 1.07 -11.03 2.70
CA ARG A 17 1.68 -12.26 3.22
C ARG A 17 1.96 -13.27 2.12
N ARG A 18 0.95 -13.54 1.28
CA ARG A 18 1.09 -14.52 0.21
C ARG A 18 2.16 -14.14 -0.80
N LEU A 19 2.29 -12.85 -1.14
CA LEU A 19 3.34 -12.37 -2.02
C LEU A 19 4.72 -12.48 -1.37
N LYS A 20 4.85 -12.12 -0.09
CA LYS A 20 6.08 -12.32 0.68
C LYS A 20 6.49 -13.80 0.72
N ASP A 21 5.57 -14.71 1.03
CA ASP A 21 5.83 -16.16 1.06
C ASP A 21 6.30 -16.71 -0.29
N ARG A 22 5.94 -16.04 -1.39
CA ARG A 22 6.37 -16.37 -2.75
C ARG A 22 7.68 -15.70 -3.16
N GLY A 23 8.33 -14.97 -2.26
CA GLY A 23 9.61 -14.31 -2.48
C GLY A 23 9.50 -12.95 -3.19
N PHE A 24 8.29 -12.38 -3.32
CA PHE A 24 8.15 -11.02 -3.84
C PHE A 24 8.50 -9.98 -2.78
N HIS A 25 9.06 -8.86 -3.22
CA HIS A 25 9.52 -7.80 -2.33
C HIS A 25 8.40 -6.82 -2.02
N VAL A 26 7.70 -7.05 -0.91
CA VAL A 26 6.74 -6.08 -0.34
C VAL A 26 7.53 -5.03 0.44
N THR A 27 7.57 -3.79 -0.03
CA THR A 27 8.44 -2.74 0.51
C THR A 27 7.72 -1.78 1.43
N ALA A 28 6.43 -1.52 1.17
CA ALA A 28 5.63 -0.60 1.95
C ALA A 28 4.18 -1.08 2.09
N VAL A 29 3.62 -0.87 3.27
CA VAL A 29 2.18 -1.05 3.54
C VAL A 29 1.61 0.20 4.20
N TYR A 30 0.37 0.53 3.86
CA TYR A 30 -0.38 1.65 4.42
C TYR A 30 -1.80 1.20 4.75
N ASP A 31 -2.33 1.70 5.87
CA ASP A 31 -3.75 1.61 6.24
C ASP A 31 -4.12 2.83 7.07
N THR A 32 -5.37 3.26 6.98
CA THR A 32 -5.91 4.32 7.86
C THR A 32 -5.90 3.85 9.32
N ASN A 33 -6.06 2.55 9.57
CA ASN A 33 -5.76 1.93 10.85
C ASN A 33 -4.24 1.67 10.98
N ARG A 34 -3.53 2.65 11.56
CA ARG A 34 -2.07 2.59 11.77
C ARG A 34 -1.59 1.36 12.53
N ALA A 35 -2.37 0.84 13.48
CA ALA A 35 -1.99 -0.35 14.25
C ALA A 35 -1.91 -1.59 13.35
N THR A 36 -2.87 -1.73 12.43
CA THR A 36 -2.88 -2.82 11.45
C THR A 36 -1.70 -2.72 10.48
N ALA A 37 -1.43 -1.53 9.94
CA ALA A 37 -0.28 -1.31 9.05
C ALA A 37 1.05 -1.62 9.74
N THR A 38 1.25 -1.11 10.97
CA THR A 38 2.49 -1.31 11.73
C THR A 38 2.70 -2.77 12.09
N SER A 39 1.65 -3.46 12.55
CA SER A 39 1.74 -4.88 12.88
C SER A 39 2.10 -5.74 11.68
N LEU A 40 1.47 -5.48 10.52
CA LEU A 40 1.77 -6.22 9.30
C LEU A 40 3.17 -5.87 8.78
N ALA A 41 3.58 -4.61 8.81
CA ALA A 41 4.92 -4.21 8.38
C ALA A 41 6.02 -4.92 9.18
N ALA A 42 5.86 -5.02 10.50
CA ALA A 42 6.77 -5.77 11.36
C ALA A 42 6.80 -7.26 11.02
N GLU A 43 5.64 -7.87 10.76
CA GLU A 43 5.53 -9.26 10.32
C GLU A 43 6.21 -9.50 8.95
N LEU A 44 6.01 -8.56 8.02
CA LEU A 44 6.52 -8.66 6.67
C LEU A 44 7.98 -8.20 6.55
N GLY A 45 8.53 -7.50 7.53
CA GLY A 45 9.86 -6.91 7.45
C GLY A 45 9.94 -5.78 6.43
N CYS A 46 8.87 -4.99 6.31
CA CYS A 46 8.76 -3.87 5.37
C CYS A 46 8.41 -2.57 6.10
N ALA A 47 8.25 -1.46 5.36
CA ALA A 47 7.90 -0.17 5.94
C ALA A 47 6.39 -0.01 6.16
N ALA A 48 6.00 0.51 7.32
CA ALA A 48 4.66 1.04 7.56
C ALA A 48 4.60 2.52 7.15
N ALA A 49 4.39 2.77 5.86
CA ALA A 49 4.36 4.12 5.28
C ALA A 49 3.38 5.03 6.05
N GLN A 50 3.80 6.25 6.39
CA GLN A 50 2.97 7.24 7.09
C GLN A 50 2.01 7.93 6.12
N ASP A 51 2.44 8.08 4.87
CA ASP A 51 1.73 8.79 3.80
C ASP A 51 1.61 7.90 2.54
N LEU A 52 0.61 8.17 1.69
CA LEU A 52 0.37 7.46 0.42
C LEU A 52 1.50 7.70 -0.59
N SER A 53 2.05 8.90 -0.60
CA SER A 53 3.21 9.26 -1.43
C SER A 53 4.46 8.43 -1.08
N GLU A 54 4.65 8.05 0.19
CA GLU A 54 5.73 7.15 0.60
C GLU A 54 5.55 5.74 0.01
N VAL A 55 4.31 5.22 -0.02
CA VAL A 55 4.01 3.94 -0.68
C VAL A 55 4.37 4.01 -2.15
N THR A 56 4.00 5.11 -2.81
CA THR A 56 4.27 5.35 -4.24
C THR A 56 5.77 5.45 -4.52
N ALA A 57 6.52 6.13 -3.66
CA ALA A 57 7.98 6.25 -3.77
C ALA A 57 8.68 4.88 -3.61
N ALA A 58 8.20 4.05 -2.69
CA ALA A 58 8.82 2.76 -2.34
C ALA A 58 8.45 1.60 -3.27
N SER A 59 7.49 1.77 -4.18
CA SER A 59 6.85 0.66 -4.92
C SER A 59 6.89 0.87 -6.43
N ASP A 60 6.96 -0.20 -7.21
CA ASP A 60 6.75 -0.18 -8.67
C ASP A 60 5.30 -0.54 -9.02
N VAL A 61 4.72 -1.45 -8.23
CA VAL A 61 3.33 -1.91 -8.31
C VAL A 61 2.64 -1.62 -6.99
N ILE A 62 1.48 -0.98 -7.02
CA ILE A 62 0.69 -0.64 -5.83
C ILE A 62 -0.66 -1.32 -5.92
N PHE A 63 -0.94 -2.19 -4.95
CA PHE A 63 -2.26 -2.78 -4.75
C PHE A 63 -3.09 -1.90 -3.82
N THR A 64 -4.32 -1.58 -4.21
CA THR A 64 -5.28 -0.90 -3.34
C THR A 64 -6.39 -1.88 -2.97
N VAL A 65 -6.61 -2.09 -1.68
CA VAL A 65 -7.66 -3.00 -1.16
C VAL A 65 -8.44 -2.25 -0.09
N VAL A 66 -9.37 -1.42 -0.54
CA VAL A 66 -10.15 -0.49 0.30
C VAL A 66 -11.65 -0.83 0.29
N THR A 67 -12.42 -0.21 1.18
CA THR A 67 -13.79 -0.63 1.51
C THR A 67 -14.86 -0.24 0.48
N ASP A 68 -14.73 0.94 -0.12
CA ASP A 68 -15.76 1.55 -0.97
C ASP A 68 -15.19 2.60 -1.92
N ASP A 69 -16.05 3.12 -2.80
CA ASP A 69 -15.72 4.10 -3.83
C ASP A 69 -15.23 5.45 -3.28
N ASN A 70 -15.62 5.82 -2.05
CA ASN A 70 -15.15 7.06 -1.44
C ASN A 70 -13.72 6.88 -0.94
N ALA A 71 -13.44 5.76 -0.28
CA ALA A 71 -12.08 5.40 0.11
C ALA A 71 -11.15 5.33 -1.11
N MET A 72 -11.60 4.70 -2.20
CA MET A 72 -10.86 4.63 -3.46
C MET A 72 -10.60 6.03 -4.06
N ARG A 73 -11.60 6.92 -4.07
CA ARG A 73 -11.39 8.30 -4.55
C ARG A 73 -10.40 9.07 -3.68
N ASN A 74 -10.49 8.93 -2.37
CA ASN A 74 -9.64 9.68 -1.44
C ASN A 74 -8.15 9.33 -1.58
N ILE A 75 -7.79 8.09 -1.90
CA ILE A 75 -6.38 7.71 -2.05
C ILE A 75 -5.72 8.22 -3.35
N PHE A 76 -6.51 8.65 -4.34
CA PHE A 76 -6.02 9.16 -5.63
C PHE A 76 -6.25 10.67 -5.84
N THR A 77 -6.99 11.34 -4.95
CA THR A 77 -7.42 12.73 -5.16
C THR A 77 -6.94 13.66 -4.03
N GLY A 78 -7.04 14.97 -4.28
CA GLY A 78 -6.66 16.02 -3.32
C GLY A 78 -5.33 16.68 -3.66
N SER A 79 -5.18 17.94 -3.23
CA SER A 79 -3.98 18.75 -3.49
C SER A 79 -2.78 18.38 -2.61
N GLY A 80 -2.97 17.46 -1.65
CA GLY A 80 -1.97 17.04 -0.68
C GLY A 80 -1.45 15.63 -0.95
N ASP A 81 -1.35 14.82 0.10
CA ASP A 81 -0.91 13.43 0.01
C ASP A 81 -1.92 12.56 -0.75
N ASN A 82 -1.44 11.88 -1.78
CA ASN A 82 -2.19 10.88 -2.56
C ASN A 82 -1.22 9.99 -3.35
N LEU A 83 -1.74 8.90 -3.91
CA LEU A 83 -0.96 7.91 -4.65
C LEU A 83 -0.43 8.39 -6.00
N LEU A 84 -0.91 9.53 -6.53
CA LEU A 84 -0.43 10.07 -7.80
C LEU A 84 0.77 11.01 -7.65
N VAL A 85 1.16 11.34 -6.42
CA VAL A 85 2.37 12.13 -6.15
C VAL A 85 3.60 11.35 -6.64
N ASN A 86 4.29 11.89 -7.64
CA ASN A 86 5.46 11.28 -8.28
C ASN A 86 5.22 9.86 -8.85
N ALA A 87 3.98 9.55 -9.28
CA ALA A 87 3.58 8.22 -9.72
C ALA A 87 3.98 7.84 -11.17
N ARG A 88 4.94 8.55 -11.79
CA ARG A 88 5.35 8.24 -13.17
C ARG A 88 5.95 6.83 -13.23
N GLY A 89 5.42 6.00 -14.14
CA GLY A 89 5.91 4.63 -14.38
C GLY A 89 5.46 3.61 -13.33
N LYS A 90 4.52 3.97 -12.45
CA LYS A 90 3.94 3.07 -11.45
C LYS A 90 2.72 2.33 -12.02
N LEU A 91 2.53 1.09 -11.60
CA LEU A 91 1.33 0.30 -11.92
C LEU A 91 0.39 0.26 -10.72
N PHE A 92 -0.87 0.62 -10.91
CA PHE A 92 -1.92 0.52 -9.90
C PHE A 92 -2.84 -0.66 -10.19
N ILE A 93 -3.14 -1.45 -9.16
CA ILE A 93 -4.09 -2.57 -9.20
C ILE A 93 -5.13 -2.28 -8.13
N ASN A 94 -6.36 -1.99 -8.57
CA ASN A 94 -7.47 -1.54 -7.73
C ASN A 94 -8.53 -2.62 -7.52
#